data_AF-A0A8T5DXM9-F1
#
_entry.id   AF-A0A8T5DXM9-F1
#
_cell.length_a   1.000
_cell.length_b   1.000
_cell.length_c   1.000
_cell.angle_alpha   90.00
_cell.angle_beta   90.00
_cell.angle_gamma   90.00
#
_symmetry.space_group_name_H-M   'P 1'
#
loop_
_entity.id
_entity.type
_entity.pdbx_description
1 polymer ?
#
loop_
_entity_poly.entity_id
_entity_poly.type
_entity_poly.pdbx_seq_one_letter_code
_entity_poly.pdbx_strand_id
1 'polypeptide(L)' 'MEYLYGALLLHKAGQTINDENLKKTLTAAGVKVDDARVKATVTALKDVDIEKVLAETTIAAAP' A
#
# COMPACT_ATOMS: atom_id res chain seq x y z
N MET A 1 3.78 9.24 -3.52
CA MET A 1 3.09 8.88 -2.26
C MET A 1 1.83 8.04 -2.52
N GLU A 2 1.17 8.24 -3.65
CA GLU A 2 -0.01 7.52 -4.14
C GLU A 2 0.10 5.99 -4.10
N TYR A 3 1.27 5.39 -4.38
CA TYR A 3 1.47 3.94 -4.30
C TYR A 3 1.30 3.39 -2.89
N LEU A 4 1.80 4.11 -1.87
CA LEU A 4 1.65 3.72 -0.48
C LEU A 4 0.19 3.81 -0.04
N TYR A 5 -0.49 4.90 -0.40
CA TYR A 5 -1.92 5.05 -0.09
C TYR A 5 -2.78 4.01 -0.79
N GLY A 6 -2.47 3.68 -2.05
CA GLY A 6 -3.12 2.59 -2.77
C GLY A 6 -2.91 1.24 -2.09
N ALA A 7 -1.68 0.95 -1.65
CA ALA A 7 -1.37 -0.28 -0.91
C ALA A 7 -2.12 -0.35 0.44
N LEU A 8 -2.15 0.74 1.20
CA LEU A 8 -2.88 0.82 2.47
C LEU A 8 -4.40 0.70 2.27
N LEU A 9 -4.94 1.26 1.19
CA LEU A 9 -6.35 1.10 0.85
C LEU A 9 -6.69 -0.36 0.55
N LEU A 10 -5.87 -1.04 -0.26
CA LEU A 10 -6.03 -2.47 -0.55
C LEU A 10 -5.98 -3.30 0.74
N HIS A 11 -4.99 -3.03 1.60
CA HIS A 11 -4.86 -3.67 2.91
C HIS A 11 -6.12 -3.50 3.75
N LYS A 12 -6.61 -2.26 3.90
CA LYS A 12 -7.81 -1.96 4.68
C LYS A 12 -9.09 -2.55 4.08
N ALA A 13 -9.13 -2.74 2.77
CA ALA A 13 -10.21 -3.44 2.07
C ALA A 13 -10.10 -4.97 2.14
N GLY A 14 -9.08 -5.52 2.82
CA GLY A 14 -8.82 -6.96 2.90
C GLY A 14 -8.34 -7.58 1.57
N GLN A 15 -7.90 -6.76 0.63
CA GLN A 15 -7.40 -7.19 -0.66
C GLN A 15 -5.87 -7.40 -0.62
N THR A 16 -5.39 -8.41 -1.34
CA THR A 16 -3.96 -8.66 -1.48
C THR A 16 -3.27 -7.49 -2.19
N ILE A 17 -2.18 -6.99 -1.61
CA ILE A 17 -1.30 -6.01 -2.27
C ILE A 17 -0.42 -6.76 -3.28
N ASN A 18 -0.78 -6.70 -4.55
CA ASN A 18 -0.01 -7.23 -5.67
C ASN A 18 0.02 -6.23 -6.83
N ASP A 19 0.86 -6.49 -7.84
CA ASP A 19 1.02 -5.62 -8.99
C ASP A 19 -0.33 -5.30 -9.67
N GLU A 20 -1.18 -6.30 -9.87
CA GLU A 20 -2.46 -6.14 -10.57
C GLU A 20 -3.43 -5.23 -9.80
N ASN A 21 -3.66 -5.54 -8.52
CA ASN A 21 -4.60 -4.81 -7.68
C ASN A 21 -4.15 -3.36 -7.46
N LEU A 22 -2.84 -3.14 -7.27
CA LEU A 22 -2.30 -1.79 -7.09
C LEU A 22 -2.41 -0.96 -8.37
N LYS A 23 -2.11 -1.55 -9.54
CA LYS A 23 -2.29 -0.86 -10.83
C LYS A 23 -3.75 -0.51 -11.09
N LYS A 24 -4.68 -1.43 -10.85
CA LYS A 24 -6.12 -1.20 -11.01
C LYS A 24 -6.60 -0.07 -10.13
N THR A 25 -6.21 -0.07 -8.86
CA THR A 25 -6.60 0.95 -7.88
C THR A 25 -6.08 2.33 -8.28
N LEU A 26 -4.79 2.42 -8.64
CA LEU A 26 -4.19 3.69 -9.06
C LEU A 26 -4.80 4.21 -10.38
N THR A 27 -5.03 3.33 -11.34
CA THR A 27 -5.69 3.68 -12.62
C THR A 27 -7.12 4.16 -12.38
N ALA A 28 -7.87 3.50 -11.51
CA ALA A 28 -9.23 3.91 -11.15
C ALA A 28 -9.26 5.29 -10.47
N ALA A 29 -8.20 5.65 -9.74
CA ALA A 29 -8.02 6.98 -9.17
C ALA A 29 -7.49 8.03 -10.17
N GLY A 30 -7.34 7.68 -11.45
CA GLY A 30 -6.83 8.58 -12.50
C GLY A 30 -5.32 8.83 -12.44
N VAL A 31 -4.57 8.03 -11.68
CA VAL A 31 -3.11 8.15 -11.56
C VAL A 31 -2.43 7.49 -12.76
N LYS A 32 -1.42 8.17 -13.32
CA LYS A 32 -0.53 7.56 -14.31
C LYS A 32 0.42 6.59 -13.61
N VAL A 33 0.17 5.30 -13.82
CA VAL A 33 0.91 4.20 -13.19
C VAL A 33 2.29 4.02 -13.81
N ASP A 34 3.31 3.89 -12.95
CA ASP A 34 4.66 3.44 -13.30
C ASP A 34 4.88 2.01 -12.76
N ASP A 35 5.13 1.07 -13.67
CA ASP A 35 5.30 -0.35 -13.37
C ASP A 35 6.51 -0.65 -12.47
N ALA A 36 7.60 0.11 -12.59
CA ALA A 36 8.77 -0.07 -11.75
C ALA A 36 8.46 0.36 -10.30
N ARG A 37 7.69 1.46 -10.15
CA ARG A 37 7.24 1.95 -8.84
C ARG A 37 6.25 1.00 -8.16
N VAL A 38 5.34 0.40 -8.92
CA VAL A 38 4.43 -0.64 -8.42
C VAL A 38 5.21 -1.81 -7.85
N LYS A 39 6.12 -2.39 -8.65
CA LYS A 39 6.93 -3.53 -8.23
C LYS A 39 7.79 -3.23 -7.02
N ALA A 40 8.42 -2.05 -6.98
CA ALA A 40 9.20 -1.62 -5.85
C ALA A 40 8.35 -1.52 -4.57
N THR A 41 7.13 -1.00 -4.68
CA THR A 41 6.20 -0.88 -3.54
C THR A 41 5.74 -2.24 -3.05
N VAL A 42 5.31 -3.13 -3.95
CA VAL A 42 4.87 -4.50 -3.60
C VAL A 42 6.02 -5.28 -2.95
N THR A 43 7.24 -5.15 -3.48
CA THR A 43 8.43 -5.81 -2.92
C THR A 43 8.76 -5.26 -1.54
N ALA A 44 8.73 -3.94 -1.36
CA ALA A 44 9.03 -3.30 -0.08
C ALA A 44 8.02 -3.68 1.02
N LEU A 45 6.78 -4.01 0.66
CA LEU A 45 5.72 -4.36 1.61
C LEU A 45 5.56 -5.88 1.83
N LYS A 46 6.27 -6.72 1.07
CA LYS A 46 6.09 -8.18 1.10
C LYS A 46 6.39 -8.80 2.46
N ASP A 47 7.42 -8.29 3.15
CA ASP A 47 7.88 -8.78 4.45
C ASP A 47 7.48 -7.84 5.60
N VAL A 48 6.58 -6.89 5.34
CA VAL A 48 6.11 -5.91 6.33
C VAL A 48 4.78 -6.35 6.89
N ASP A 49 4.70 -6.50 8.21
CA ASP A 49 3.44 -6.63 8.92
C ASP A 49 2.79 -5.26 9.08
N ILE A 50 1.91 -4.92 8.13
CA ILE A 50 1.25 -3.61 8.05
C ILE A 50 0.39 -3.35 9.30
N GLU A 51 -0.28 -4.37 9.84
CA GLU A 51 -1.10 -4.23 11.07
C GLU A 51 -0.23 -3.87 12.27
N LYS A 52 0.90 -4.58 12.44
CA LYS A 52 1.85 -4.29 13.50
C LYS A 52 2.42 -2.87 13.39
N VAL A 53 2.85 -2.46 12.19
CA VAL A 53 3.41 -1.12 11.95
C VAL A 53 2.36 -0.03 12.21
N LEU A 54 1.11 -0.24 11.80
CA LEU A 54 0.01 0.68 12.09
C LEU A 54 -0.28 0.76 13.59
N ALA A 55 -0.31 -0.38 14.29
CA ALA A 55 -0.49 -0.40 15.74
C ALA A 55 0.64 0.36 16.47
N GLU A 56 1.90 0.08 16.15
CA GLU A 56 3.06 0.77 16.72
C GLU A 56 3.04 2.29 16.47
N THR A 57 2.66 2.71 15.26
CA THR A 57 2.54 4.15 14.94
C THR A 57 1.37 4.83 15.65
N THR A 58 0.24 4.15 15.85
CA THR A 58 -0.87 4.71 16.65
C THR A 58 -0.51 4.85 18.13
N ILE A 59 0.26 3.91 18.69
CA ILE A 59 0.72 3.94 20.08
C ILE A 59 1.77 5.05 20.26
N ALA A 60 2.69 5.21 19.31
CA ALA A 60 3.70 6.28 19.33
C ALA A 60 3.11 7.69 19.12
N ALA A 61 1.90 7.79 18.57
CA ALA A 61 1.16 9.05 18.41
C ALA A 61 0.26 9.40 19.61
N ALA A 62 0.14 8.50 20.60
CA ALA A 62 -0.54 8.80 21.86
C ALA A 62 0.43 9.52 22.81
N PRO A 63 0.00 10.60 23.51
CA PRO A 63 0.85 11.41 24.38
C PRO A 63 1.32 10.68 25.64
#